data_AF-A0A1J4ZLP1-F1
#
_entry.id   AF-A0A1J4ZLP1-F1
#
_cell.length_a   1.000
_cell.length_b   1.000
_cell.length_c   1.000
_cell.angle_alpha   90.00
_cell.angle_beta   90.00
_cell.angle_gamma   90.00
#
_symmetry.space_group_name_H-M   'P 1'
#
loop_
_entity.id
_entity.type
_entity.pdbx_description
1 polymer ?
#
loop_
_entity_poly.entity_id
_entity_poly.type
_entity_poly.pdbx_seq_one_letter_code
_entity_poly.pdbx_strand_id
1 'polypeptide(L)'
;MYKTHTCGELRAGHAGQTVTLAGWVHRRRDHGGVTFLDLRDRFGLVQVVANPDLPKETLDLVSDVRFEWVLQVTGLVQKRPAGMVNPKMETGEIEVIARQVKVLNPAKPLPFMVSKEDEPIDENTRLKYRYLDLRREKMRRNLELRHRVVKFIRDYLDKRGFLEIETPILFKTTPEGARDYLVPSRVHPGEFYALPQSPQQLKQLLMVAGIERYFQIARCFRDEDQRGDRQPEFTQLDLEMSFVEREDVMALAEGLFTELVAEVVPHKRLLASPWPRLTYEEAMQRFGKDNPDIRFGLELKDITDLAQGCGFKVFEAAVAAGGHVRSFNAKGLGD
;
A
#
# COMPACT_ATOMS: atom_id res chain seq x y z
N MET A 1 18.33 23.35 11.64
CA MET A 1 17.79 22.05 11.23
C MET A 1 17.82 21.11 12.44
N TYR A 2 16.77 20.31 12.70
CA TYR A 2 16.70 19.47 13.92
C TYR A 2 17.52 18.17 13.85
N LYS A 3 17.94 17.75 12.66
CA LYS A 3 18.78 16.56 12.45
C LYS A 3 19.90 16.87 11.47
N THR A 4 21.01 16.15 11.64
CA THR A 4 22.11 16.06 10.67
C THR A 4 21.98 14.83 9.77
N HIS A 5 21.36 13.77 10.30
CA HIS A 5 21.18 12.48 9.65
C HIS A 5 19.79 11.92 9.97
N THR A 6 19.31 10.99 9.15
CA THR A 6 18.13 10.18 9.47
C THR A 6 18.47 9.06 10.44
N CYS A 7 17.48 8.55 11.18
CA CYS A 7 17.71 7.44 12.10
C CYS A 7 18.05 6.14 11.38
N GLY A 8 17.66 5.99 10.11
CA GLY A 8 17.85 4.74 9.35
C GLY A 8 19.14 4.66 8.53
N GLU A 9 19.83 5.77 8.27
CA GLU A 9 20.94 5.80 7.29
C GLU A 9 22.33 5.55 7.88
N LEU A 10 22.49 5.59 9.21
CA LEU A 10 23.80 5.41 9.84
C LEU A 10 24.33 3.98 9.60
N ARG A 11 25.64 3.89 9.36
CA ARG A 11 26.39 2.67 9.02
C ARG A 11 27.77 2.70 9.70
N ALA A 12 28.49 1.57 9.71
CA ALA A 12 29.84 1.48 10.30
C ALA A 12 30.83 2.55 9.84
N GLY A 13 30.70 3.04 8.59
CA GLY A 13 31.53 4.14 8.05
C GLY A 13 31.33 5.49 8.75
N HIS A 14 30.26 5.67 9.52
CA HIS A 14 29.98 6.88 10.29
C HIS A 14 30.61 6.84 11.70
N ALA A 15 31.27 5.75 12.08
CA ALA A 15 31.88 5.64 13.41
C ALA A 15 32.90 6.77 13.65
N GLY A 16 32.85 7.34 14.86
CA GLY A 16 33.66 8.50 15.26
C GLY A 16 33.02 9.86 14.93
N GLN A 17 31.95 9.91 14.13
CA GLN A 17 31.26 11.16 13.81
C GLN A 17 30.31 11.57 14.93
N THR A 18 30.20 12.87 15.19
CA THR A 18 29.16 13.41 16.07
C THR A 18 27.95 13.77 15.23
N VAL A 19 26.79 13.23 15.58
CA VAL A 19 25.53 13.41 14.84
C VAL A 19 24.45 13.95 15.76
N THR A 20 23.55 14.75 15.19
CA THR A 20 22.26 15.10 15.80
C THR A 20 21.15 14.37 15.08
N LEU A 21 20.32 13.66 15.83
CA LEU A 21 19.16 12.92 15.39
C LEU A 21 17.91 13.46 16.08
N ALA A 22 16.75 13.28 15.48
CA ALA A 22 15.47 13.52 16.15
C ALA A 22 14.47 12.45 15.72
N GLY A 23 13.57 12.05 16.60
CA GLY A 23 12.67 10.94 16.29
C GLY A 23 11.78 10.57 17.47
N TRP A 24 11.04 9.48 17.29
CA TRP A 24 10.16 8.91 18.30
C TRP A 24 10.87 7.78 19.04
N VAL A 25 10.72 7.73 20.36
CA VAL A 25 11.22 6.63 21.17
C VAL A 25 10.39 5.37 20.86
N HIS A 26 10.99 4.45 20.12
CA HIS A 26 10.35 3.22 19.71
C HIS A 26 10.38 2.17 20.82
N ARG A 27 11.53 2.03 21.48
CA ARG A 27 11.72 1.13 22.62
C ARG A 27 12.65 1.78 23.63
N ARG A 28 12.44 1.43 24.90
CA ARG A 28 13.30 1.80 26.03
C ARG A 28 13.66 0.54 26.79
N ARG A 29 14.95 0.37 27.08
CA ARG A 29 15.47 -0.67 27.99
C ARG A 29 16.38 0.02 29.00
N ASP A 30 16.24 -0.35 30.27
CA ASP A 30 16.98 0.23 31.37
C ASP A 30 17.62 -0.91 32.17
N HIS A 31 18.94 -0.85 32.31
CA HIS A 31 19.74 -1.85 33.02
C HIS A 31 20.34 -1.30 34.32
N GLY A 32 19.70 -0.29 34.94
CA GLY A 32 20.08 0.21 36.27
C GLY A 32 21.32 1.10 36.31
N GLY A 33 21.92 1.37 35.15
CA GLY A 33 23.09 2.24 35.00
C GLY A 33 23.30 2.71 33.55
N VAL A 34 22.81 1.96 32.57
CA VAL A 34 22.80 2.34 31.16
C VAL A 34 21.37 2.24 30.63
N THR A 35 20.91 3.30 29.97
CA THR A 35 19.62 3.31 29.28
C THR A 35 19.81 3.20 27.78
N PHE A 36 19.10 2.26 27.15
CA PHE A 36 19.06 2.10 25.70
C PHE A 36 17.72 2.59 25.17
N LEU A 37 17.77 3.46 24.17
CA LEU A 37 16.62 3.96 23.45
C LEU A 37 16.73 3.56 21.98
N ASP A 38 15.74 2.88 21.44
CA ASP A 38 15.64 2.74 19.99
C ASP A 38 14.90 3.99 19.46
N LEU A 39 15.59 4.87 18.74
CA LEU A 39 15.02 6.09 18.18
C LEU A 39 14.57 5.84 16.74
N ARG A 40 13.29 6.08 16.46
CA ARG A 40 12.67 5.88 15.14
C ARG A 40 12.45 7.19 14.42
N ASP A 41 12.70 7.20 13.12
CA ASP A 41 12.04 8.11 12.20
C ASP A 41 11.47 7.36 10.99
N ARG A 42 11.07 8.07 9.93
CA ARG A 42 10.52 7.41 8.74
C ARG A 42 11.50 6.42 8.12
N PHE A 43 12.80 6.73 8.15
CA PHE A 43 13.83 6.01 7.42
C PHE A 43 14.34 4.77 8.17
N GLY A 44 14.15 4.71 9.49
CA GLY A 44 14.51 3.51 10.24
C GLY A 44 14.63 3.73 11.74
N LEU A 45 15.38 2.83 12.36
CA LEU A 45 15.66 2.79 13.79
C LEU A 45 17.15 2.87 14.01
N VAL A 46 17.58 3.60 15.04
CA VAL A 46 18.94 3.56 15.56
C VAL A 46 18.94 3.46 17.08
N GLN A 47 19.87 2.70 17.62
CA GLN A 47 20.06 2.61 19.07
C GLN A 47 20.85 3.81 19.57
N VAL A 48 20.31 4.46 20.58
CA VAL A 48 20.95 5.49 21.38
C VAL A 48 21.26 4.88 22.75
N VAL A 49 22.48 5.09 23.22
CA VAL A 49 22.94 4.65 24.55
C VAL A 49 23.17 5.88 25.41
N ALA A 50 22.51 5.93 26.56
CA ALA A 50 22.72 6.93 27.59
C ALA A 50 23.49 6.27 28.75
N ASN A 51 24.76 6.62 28.86
CA ASN A 51 25.69 6.13 29.88
C ASN A 51 25.61 6.98 31.16
N PRO A 52 26.05 6.46 32.33
CA PRO A 52 25.90 7.13 33.62
C PRO A 52 26.86 8.32 33.82
N ASP A 53 27.81 8.54 32.91
CA ASP A 53 28.71 9.69 32.87
C ASP A 53 28.05 10.97 32.31
N LEU A 54 26.81 10.86 31.81
CA LEU A 54 26.02 12.02 31.41
C LEU A 54 25.69 12.94 32.61
N PRO A 55 25.48 14.25 32.36
CA PRO A 55 25.04 15.17 33.41
C PRO A 55 23.76 14.67 34.08
N LYS A 56 23.67 14.82 35.42
CA LYS A 56 22.54 14.34 36.22
C LYS A 56 21.18 14.78 35.65
N GLU A 57 21.06 16.04 35.24
CA GLU A 57 19.84 16.56 34.61
C GLU A 57 19.43 15.81 33.34
N THR A 58 20.40 15.35 32.55
CA THR A 58 20.14 14.54 31.34
C THR A 58 19.74 13.11 31.72
N LEU A 59 20.36 12.53 32.75
CA LEU A 59 20.00 11.20 33.26
C LEU A 59 18.58 11.18 33.82
N ASP A 60 18.22 12.19 34.62
CA ASP A 60 16.87 12.35 35.18
C ASP A 60 15.84 12.46 34.04
N LEU A 61 16.11 13.31 33.03
CA LEU A 61 15.26 13.43 31.84
C LEU A 61 15.13 12.10 31.06
N VAL A 62 16.22 11.37 30.85
CA VAL A 62 16.21 10.07 30.15
C VAL A 62 15.45 9.00 30.95
N SER A 63 15.49 9.06 32.28
CA SER A 63 14.73 8.16 33.16
C SER A 63 13.21 8.35 33.00
N ASP A 64 12.76 9.57 32.70
CA ASP A 64 11.35 9.93 32.49
C ASP A 64 10.83 9.66 31.08
N VAL A 65 11.72 9.47 30.10
CA VAL A 65 11.34 9.17 28.73
C VAL A 65 10.42 7.94 28.67
N ARG A 66 9.32 8.05 27.91
CA ARG A 66 8.40 6.94 27.62
C ARG A 66 8.30 6.70 26.11
N PHE A 67 7.62 5.62 25.75
CA PHE A 67 7.34 5.26 24.36
C PHE A 67 6.67 6.42 23.61
N GLU A 68 7.05 6.58 22.35
CA GLU A 68 6.56 7.59 21.41
C GLU A 68 6.81 9.05 21.81
N TRP A 69 7.62 9.32 22.85
CA TRP A 69 8.15 10.66 23.10
C TRP A 69 9.00 11.11 21.91
N VAL A 70 8.91 12.39 21.57
CA VAL A 70 9.72 12.99 20.51
C VAL A 70 10.98 13.57 21.12
N LEU A 71 12.12 13.02 20.75
CA LEU A 71 13.42 13.44 21.25
C LEU A 71 14.27 14.04 20.14
N GLN A 72 15.20 14.89 20.54
CA GLN A 72 16.40 15.23 19.80
C GLN A 72 17.60 14.73 20.60
N VAL A 73 18.54 14.06 19.93
CA VAL A 73 19.73 13.48 20.54
C VAL A 73 20.94 13.94 19.75
N THR A 74 21.92 14.52 20.41
CA THR A 74 23.26 14.73 19.86
C THR A 74 24.21 13.75 20.53
N GLY A 75 24.98 13.01 19.73
CA GLY A 75 25.83 11.95 20.25
C GLY A 75 26.93 11.52 19.28
N LEU A 76 27.83 10.66 19.77
CA LEU A 76 28.93 10.09 19.01
C LEU A 76 28.51 8.73 18.45
N VAL A 77 28.68 8.53 17.14
CA VAL A 77 28.46 7.22 16.53
C VAL A 77 29.63 6.30 16.89
N GLN A 78 29.34 5.13 17.43
CA GLN A 78 30.30 4.08 17.75
C GLN A 78 29.89 2.75 17.15
N LYS A 79 30.86 1.90 16.86
CA LYS A 79 30.57 0.50 16.53
C LYS A 79 30.11 -0.19 17.80
N ARG A 80 29.09 -1.05 17.67
CA ARG A 80 28.68 -1.88 18.79
C ARG A 80 29.81 -2.82 19.21
N PRO A 81 29.91 -3.18 20.50
CA PRO A 81 30.85 -4.18 20.96
C PRO A 81 30.68 -5.52 20.23
N ALA A 82 31.74 -6.32 20.19
CA ALA A 82 31.69 -7.67 19.64
C ALA A 82 30.59 -8.50 20.33
N GLY A 83 29.75 -9.18 19.54
CA GLY A 83 28.60 -9.94 20.02
C GLY A 83 27.31 -9.14 20.24
N MET A 84 27.35 -7.80 20.14
CA MET A 84 26.17 -6.92 20.31
C MET A 84 25.59 -6.38 19.00
N VAL A 85 26.13 -6.83 17.86
CA VAL A 85 25.62 -6.51 16.52
C VAL A 85 24.22 -7.08 16.36
N ASN A 86 23.27 -6.25 15.92
CA ASN A 86 21.90 -6.69 15.67
C ASN A 86 21.65 -6.88 14.16
N PRO A 87 21.69 -8.12 13.63
CA PRO A 87 21.49 -8.36 12.19
C PRO A 87 20.06 -8.05 11.71
N LYS A 88 19.10 -7.83 12.62
CA LYS A 88 17.71 -7.46 12.28
C LYS A 88 17.51 -5.96 12.10
N MET A 89 18.53 -5.14 12.34
CA MET A 89 18.49 -3.69 12.15
C MET A 89 19.54 -3.26 11.13
N GLU A 90 19.17 -2.39 10.20
CA GLU A 90 20.12 -1.86 9.20
C GLU A 90 21.27 -1.06 9.85
N THR A 91 20.99 -0.37 10.95
CA THR A 91 22.01 0.33 11.75
C THR A 91 22.60 -0.57 12.86
N GLY A 92 22.40 -1.89 12.78
CA GLY A 92 22.66 -2.83 13.85
C GLY A 92 24.15 -3.03 14.20
N GLU A 93 25.06 -2.57 13.35
CA GLU A 93 26.50 -2.58 13.60
C GLU A 93 26.98 -1.39 14.44
N ILE A 94 26.14 -0.35 14.58
CA ILE A 94 26.49 0.89 15.29
C ILE A 94 25.48 1.22 16.40
N GLU A 95 25.88 2.16 17.23
CA GLU A 95 25.03 2.84 18.20
C GLU A 95 25.48 4.29 18.36
N VAL A 96 24.61 5.13 18.91
CA VAL A 96 24.89 6.54 19.18
C VAL A 96 25.00 6.75 20.68
N ILE A 97 26.21 7.04 21.15
CA ILE A 97 26.43 7.39 22.56
C ILE A 97 25.95 8.82 22.76
N ALA A 98 24.86 8.97 23.50
CA ALA A 98 24.25 10.27 23.77
C ALA A 98 25.24 11.17 24.51
N ARG A 99 25.33 12.42 24.08
CA ARG A 99 26.01 13.52 24.79
C ARG A 99 25.01 14.57 25.28
N GLN A 100 23.96 14.77 24.50
CA GLN A 100 22.86 15.67 24.84
C GLN A 100 21.54 15.03 24.41
N VAL A 101 20.54 15.07 25.29
CA VAL A 101 19.18 14.63 25.01
C VAL A 101 18.24 15.78 25.30
N LYS A 102 17.35 16.08 24.36
CA LYS A 102 16.30 17.10 24.51
C LYS A 102 14.95 16.46 24.21
N VAL A 103 14.00 16.59 25.13
CA VAL A 103 12.60 16.27 24.85
C VAL A 103 12.02 17.40 24.01
N LEU A 104 11.63 17.09 22.78
CA LEU A 104 10.92 18.03 21.91
C LEU A 104 9.44 18.03 22.22
N ASN A 105 8.86 16.84 22.48
CA ASN A 105 7.46 16.72 22.85
C ASN A 105 7.20 15.40 23.60
N PRO A 106 6.71 15.44 24.86
CA PRO A 106 6.23 14.26 25.57
C PRO A 106 5.00 13.64 24.87
N ALA A 107 4.86 12.32 24.95
CA ALA A 107 3.64 11.62 24.52
C ALA A 107 2.78 11.20 25.70
N LYS A 108 1.46 11.28 25.52
CA LYS A 108 0.45 10.71 26.42
C LYS A 108 0.51 9.16 26.39
N PRO A 109 -0.08 8.47 27.38
CA PRO A 109 -0.26 7.02 27.32
C PRO A 109 -0.89 6.58 25.99
N LEU A 110 -0.35 5.50 25.42
CA LEU A 110 -0.70 5.06 24.08
C LEU A 110 -1.92 4.12 24.08
N PRO A 111 -2.84 4.25 23.12
CA PRO A 111 -3.97 3.32 22.99
C PRO A 111 -3.52 1.92 22.51
N PHE A 112 -2.36 1.83 21.86
CA PHE A 112 -1.69 0.58 21.49
C PHE A 112 -0.21 0.85 21.24
N MET A 113 0.61 -0.21 21.28
CA MET A 113 2.05 -0.12 21.11
C MET A 113 2.45 -0.10 19.63
N VAL A 114 3.01 1.02 19.16
CA VAL A 114 3.56 1.13 17.79
C VAL A 114 4.74 0.18 17.57
N SER A 115 5.46 -0.21 18.64
CA SER A 115 6.66 -1.04 18.57
C SER A 115 6.43 -2.55 18.51
N LYS A 116 5.16 -2.97 18.58
CA LYS A 116 4.75 -4.38 18.55
C LYS A 116 3.93 -4.64 17.29
N GLU A 117 4.63 -4.96 16.20
CA GLU A 117 4.00 -5.12 14.90
C GLU A 117 3.06 -6.34 14.81
N ASP A 118 3.37 -7.41 15.54
CA ASP A 118 2.61 -8.68 15.49
C ASP A 118 1.46 -8.73 16.51
N GLU A 119 1.31 -7.72 17.36
CA GLU A 119 0.22 -7.69 18.33
C GLU A 119 -1.11 -7.43 17.58
N PRO A 120 -2.11 -8.32 17.73
CA PRO A 120 -3.42 -8.08 17.15
C PRO A 120 -4.06 -6.91 17.86
N ILE A 121 -4.36 -5.85 17.10
CA ILE A 121 -5.06 -4.66 17.59
C ILE A 121 -6.36 -4.57 16.81
N ASP A 122 -7.45 -4.37 17.55
CA ASP A 122 -8.78 -4.14 17.00
C ASP A 122 -8.78 -3.04 15.91
N GLU A 123 -9.48 -3.31 14.81
CA GLU A 123 -9.49 -2.44 13.63
C GLU A 123 -10.10 -1.07 13.94
N ASN A 124 -11.19 -1.03 14.71
CA ASN A 124 -11.83 0.24 15.08
C ASN A 124 -10.87 1.13 15.88
N THR A 125 -10.08 0.53 16.77
CA THR A 125 -9.05 1.23 17.52
C THR A 125 -7.95 1.77 16.61
N ARG A 126 -7.49 0.97 15.62
CA ARG A 126 -6.49 1.39 14.64
C ARG A 126 -6.99 2.53 13.76
N LEU A 127 -8.26 2.50 13.34
CA LEU A 127 -8.87 3.55 12.52
C LEU A 127 -9.11 4.83 13.34
N LYS A 128 -9.58 4.71 14.60
CA LYS A 128 -9.74 5.85 15.51
C LYS A 128 -8.43 6.60 15.75
N TYR A 129 -7.34 5.87 15.90
CA TYR A 129 -6.00 6.43 16.10
C TYR A 129 -5.10 6.22 14.89
N ARG A 130 -5.65 6.40 13.68
CA ARG A 130 -4.94 6.10 12.42
C ARG A 130 -3.60 6.81 12.30
N TYR A 131 -3.48 8.02 12.84
CA TYR A 131 -2.22 8.77 12.87
C TYR A 131 -1.09 8.07 13.66
N LEU A 132 -1.41 7.22 14.64
CA LEU A 132 -0.44 6.35 15.32
C LEU A 132 -0.21 5.06 14.52
N ASP A 133 -1.27 4.44 14.00
CA ASP A 133 -1.17 3.21 13.21
C ASP A 133 -0.31 3.42 11.95
N LEU A 134 -0.36 4.61 11.34
CA LEU A 134 0.49 4.98 10.20
C LEU A 134 1.99 5.07 10.54
N ARG A 135 2.38 5.14 11.81
CA ARG A 135 3.78 5.09 12.23
C ARG A 135 4.36 3.67 12.23
N ARG A 136 3.49 2.66 12.20
CA ARG A 136 3.89 1.25 12.12
C ARG A 136 4.52 0.96 10.78
N GLU A 137 5.49 0.07 10.79
CA GLU A 137 6.29 -0.29 9.63
C GLU A 137 5.43 -0.81 8.47
N LYS A 138 4.47 -1.70 8.75
CA LYS A 138 3.56 -2.23 7.73
C LYS A 138 2.81 -1.12 7.01
N MET A 139 2.24 -0.18 7.77
CA MET A 139 1.45 0.91 7.19
C MET A 139 2.33 1.91 6.44
N ARG A 140 3.50 2.26 6.99
CA ARG A 140 4.48 3.10 6.31
C ARG A 140 4.91 2.50 4.97
N ARG A 141 5.29 1.21 4.96
CA ARG A 141 5.69 0.48 3.75
C ARG A 141 4.58 0.48 2.69
N ASN A 142 3.32 0.35 3.10
CA ASN A 142 2.18 0.41 2.19
C ASN A 142 2.03 1.80 1.54
N LEU A 143 2.19 2.89 2.32
CA LEU A 143 2.14 4.25 1.78
C LEU A 143 3.31 4.54 0.83
N GLU A 144 4.52 4.11 1.20
CA GLU A 144 5.71 4.24 0.36
C GLU A 144 5.57 3.43 -0.94
N LEU A 145 5.05 2.21 -0.86
CA LEU A 145 4.76 1.38 -2.03
C LEU A 145 3.75 2.07 -2.95
N ARG A 146 2.63 2.58 -2.40
CA ARG A 146 1.63 3.32 -3.17
C ARG A 146 2.25 4.54 -3.86
N HIS A 147 3.08 5.31 -3.15
CA HIS A 147 3.78 6.45 -3.73
C HIS A 147 4.68 6.03 -4.90
N ARG A 148 5.51 4.99 -4.73
CA ARG A 148 6.39 4.49 -5.79
C ARG A 148 5.63 3.98 -7.00
N VAL A 149 4.52 3.26 -6.80
CA VAL A 149 3.63 2.80 -7.86
C VAL A 149 3.07 3.98 -8.66
N VAL A 150 2.52 4.99 -7.97
CA VAL A 150 1.94 6.17 -8.64
C VAL A 150 3.01 6.98 -9.37
N LYS A 151 4.20 7.16 -8.77
CA LYS A 151 5.33 7.81 -9.44
C LYS A 151 5.73 7.05 -10.71
N PHE A 152 5.87 5.73 -10.61
CA PHE A 152 6.22 4.89 -11.75
C PHE A 152 5.20 5.03 -12.88
N ILE A 153 3.89 4.98 -12.57
CA ILE A 153 2.82 5.15 -13.56
C ILE A 153 2.96 6.49 -14.29
N ARG A 154 3.20 7.58 -13.57
CA ARG A 154 3.42 8.90 -14.16
C ARG A 154 4.62 8.91 -15.09
N ASP A 155 5.77 8.43 -14.62
CA ASP A 155 6.99 8.39 -15.43
C ASP A 155 6.83 7.49 -16.67
N TYR A 156 6.11 6.37 -16.56
CA TYR A 156 5.86 5.41 -17.64
C TYR A 156 5.01 6.01 -18.76
N LEU A 157 3.94 6.74 -18.38
CA LEU A 157 3.00 7.37 -19.30
C LEU A 157 3.58 8.65 -19.92
N ASP A 158 4.29 9.47 -19.13
CA ASP A 158 5.00 10.67 -19.61
C ASP A 158 6.03 10.34 -20.70
N LYS A 159 6.85 9.30 -20.49
CA LYS A 159 7.80 8.79 -21.51
C LYS A 159 7.12 8.36 -22.82
N ARG A 160 5.81 8.09 -22.80
CA ARG A 160 5.01 7.66 -23.95
C ARG A 160 4.12 8.79 -24.48
N GLY A 161 4.35 10.04 -24.05
CA GLY A 161 3.68 11.23 -24.55
C GLY A 161 2.25 11.41 -24.05
N PHE A 162 1.89 10.77 -22.94
CA PHE A 162 0.62 11.03 -22.27
C PHE A 162 0.68 12.32 -21.45
N LEU A 163 -0.43 13.07 -21.43
CA LEU A 163 -0.57 14.27 -20.60
C LEU A 163 -1.43 13.96 -19.35
N GLU A 164 -0.93 14.32 -18.16
CA GLU A 164 -1.72 14.29 -16.92
C GLU A 164 -2.63 15.53 -16.92
N ILE A 165 -3.92 15.36 -17.19
CA ILE A 165 -4.88 16.49 -17.24
C ILE A 165 -5.88 16.36 -16.09
N GLU A 166 -6.03 17.42 -15.31
CA GLU A 166 -7.00 17.44 -14.23
C GLU A 166 -8.41 17.73 -14.75
N THR A 167 -9.36 16.87 -14.41
CA THR A 167 -10.77 17.04 -14.74
C THR A 167 -11.57 17.51 -13.52
N PRO A 168 -12.60 18.38 -13.71
CA PRO A 168 -13.47 18.84 -12.61
C PRO A 168 -14.10 17.73 -11.77
N ILE A 169 -14.19 17.96 -10.45
CA ILE A 169 -14.91 17.08 -9.50
C ILE A 169 -16.37 17.51 -9.32
N LEU A 170 -16.67 18.80 -9.30
CA LEU A 170 -18.05 19.28 -9.26
C LEU A 170 -18.57 19.31 -10.69
N PHE A 171 -19.33 18.29 -11.07
CA PHE A 171 -19.82 18.12 -12.44
C PHE A 171 -21.31 17.81 -12.45
N LYS A 172 -21.91 17.72 -13.65
CA LYS A 172 -23.27 17.21 -13.79
C LYS A 172 -23.28 15.70 -13.57
N THR A 173 -24.45 15.14 -13.26
CA THR A 173 -24.63 13.69 -13.17
C THR A 173 -24.22 13.01 -14.47
N THR A 174 -23.59 11.85 -14.31
CA THR A 174 -23.19 11.01 -15.44
C THR A 174 -23.99 9.71 -15.37
N PRO A 175 -24.55 9.20 -16.48
CA PRO A 175 -25.33 7.97 -16.47
C PRO A 175 -24.41 6.73 -16.40
N GLU A 176 -23.49 6.69 -15.41
CA GLU A 176 -22.45 5.66 -15.24
C GLU A 176 -22.93 4.44 -14.42
N GLY A 177 -24.21 4.45 -14.01
CA GLY A 177 -24.93 3.28 -13.51
C GLY A 177 -25.02 3.18 -11.98
N ALA A 178 -24.05 3.71 -11.22
CA ALA A 178 -24.17 3.79 -9.76
C ALA A 178 -24.86 5.09 -9.31
N ARG A 179 -25.14 5.23 -8.01
CA ARG A 179 -25.64 6.49 -7.43
C ARG A 179 -24.50 7.48 -7.22
N ASP A 180 -24.78 8.75 -7.50
CA ASP A 180 -23.85 9.86 -7.32
C ASP A 180 -24.00 10.48 -5.91
N TYR A 181 -22.88 10.93 -5.35
CA TYR A 181 -22.93 11.89 -4.24
C TYR A 181 -23.31 13.28 -4.77
N LEU A 182 -24.29 13.91 -4.14
CA LEU A 182 -24.76 15.24 -4.52
C LEU A 182 -24.16 16.34 -3.64
N VAL A 183 -23.80 17.45 -4.27
CA VAL A 183 -23.32 18.67 -3.60
C VAL A 183 -24.26 19.83 -3.95
N PRO A 184 -25.04 20.36 -2.99
CA PRO A 184 -25.98 21.44 -3.27
C PRO A 184 -25.29 22.73 -3.70
N SER A 185 -25.82 23.39 -4.72
CA SER A 185 -25.31 24.68 -5.18
C SER A 185 -25.88 25.83 -4.35
N ARG A 186 -25.00 26.62 -3.72
CA ARG A 186 -25.41 27.86 -3.04
C ARG A 186 -25.91 28.92 -4.02
N VAL A 187 -25.33 28.95 -5.23
CA VAL A 187 -25.57 30.01 -6.23
C VAL A 187 -26.79 29.71 -7.10
N HIS A 188 -27.11 28.44 -7.29
CA HIS A 188 -28.25 27.98 -8.09
C HIS A 188 -29.23 27.19 -7.18
N PRO A 189 -30.16 27.87 -6.49
CA PRO A 189 -31.10 27.21 -5.59
C PRO A 189 -31.93 26.14 -6.29
N GLY A 190 -31.97 24.94 -5.71
CA GLY A 190 -32.66 23.78 -6.29
C GLY A 190 -31.79 22.92 -7.22
N GLU A 191 -30.58 23.36 -7.54
CA GLU A 191 -29.63 22.60 -8.36
C GLU A 191 -28.48 21.99 -7.54
N PHE A 192 -27.94 20.89 -8.04
CA PHE A 192 -26.91 20.10 -7.38
C PHE A 192 -25.81 19.75 -8.38
N TYR A 193 -24.57 19.75 -7.91
CA TYR A 193 -23.48 19.04 -8.57
C TYR A 193 -23.49 17.57 -8.15
N ALA A 194 -22.86 16.73 -8.96
CA ALA A 194 -22.57 15.34 -8.68
C ALA A 194 -21.06 15.13 -8.65
N LEU A 195 -20.59 14.31 -7.70
CA LEU A 195 -19.21 13.86 -7.67
C LEU A 195 -19.03 12.69 -8.66
N PRO A 196 -17.98 12.70 -9.51
CA PRO A 196 -17.84 11.75 -10.61
C PRO A 196 -17.50 10.34 -10.13
N GLN A 197 -18.11 9.34 -10.76
CA GLN A 197 -17.76 7.93 -10.57
C GLN A 197 -16.50 7.54 -11.35
N SER A 198 -16.22 8.28 -12.43
CA SER A 198 -15.00 8.28 -13.22
C SER A 198 -14.95 9.57 -14.07
N PRO A 199 -13.80 9.95 -14.65
CA PRO A 199 -13.73 11.08 -15.59
C PRO A 199 -14.18 10.71 -17.02
N GLN A 200 -15.04 9.70 -17.20
CA GLN A 200 -15.37 9.10 -18.51
C GLN A 200 -15.89 10.11 -19.54
N GLN A 201 -16.79 11.02 -19.19
CA GLN A 201 -17.28 12.02 -20.15
C GLN A 201 -16.18 13.01 -20.55
N LEU A 202 -15.31 13.38 -19.60
CA LEU A 202 -14.31 14.42 -19.78
C LEU A 202 -13.12 13.89 -20.59
N LYS A 203 -12.68 12.65 -20.36
CA LYS A 203 -11.62 12.04 -21.19
C LYS A 203 -12.03 11.88 -22.65
N GLN A 204 -13.30 11.58 -22.91
CA GLN A 204 -13.83 11.54 -24.28
C GLN A 204 -13.80 12.92 -24.95
N LEU A 205 -14.16 13.99 -24.23
CA LEU A 205 -14.03 15.36 -24.73
C LEU A 205 -12.57 15.73 -25.03
N LEU A 206 -11.62 15.25 -24.23
CA LEU A 206 -10.19 15.46 -24.48
C LEU A 206 -9.72 14.76 -25.76
N MET A 207 -10.23 13.55 -26.07
CA MET A 207 -9.95 12.89 -27.34
C MET A 207 -10.51 13.71 -28.52
N VAL A 208 -11.75 14.20 -28.42
CA VAL A 208 -12.35 15.09 -29.44
C VAL A 208 -11.57 16.40 -29.59
N ALA A 209 -11.00 16.93 -28.51
CA ALA A 209 -10.18 18.14 -28.50
C ALA A 209 -8.77 17.95 -29.09
N GLY A 210 -8.41 16.73 -29.52
CA GLY A 210 -7.10 16.45 -30.14
C GLY A 210 -5.96 16.27 -29.14
N ILE A 211 -6.24 15.92 -27.87
CA ILE A 211 -5.19 15.60 -26.90
C ILE A 211 -4.47 14.30 -27.23
N GLU A 212 -5.15 13.38 -27.91
CA GLU A 212 -4.70 12.05 -28.36
C GLU A 212 -4.24 11.05 -27.29
N ARG A 213 -3.54 11.47 -26.22
CA ARG A 213 -3.05 10.60 -25.13
C ARG A 213 -3.21 11.30 -23.80
N TYR A 214 -4.20 10.86 -23.04
CA TYR A 214 -4.58 11.44 -21.77
C TYR A 214 -4.44 10.41 -20.65
N PHE A 215 -4.01 10.85 -19.47
CA PHE A 215 -4.19 10.08 -18.25
C PHE A 215 -4.48 10.98 -17.05
N GLN A 216 -4.99 10.38 -15.99
CA GLN A 216 -5.17 11.04 -14.70
C GLN A 216 -5.17 10.02 -13.57
N ILE A 217 -4.53 10.37 -12.45
CA ILE A 217 -4.71 9.68 -11.17
C ILE A 217 -5.92 10.31 -10.47
N ALA A 218 -7.12 9.93 -10.91
CA ALA A 218 -8.38 10.58 -10.56
C ALA A 218 -8.95 10.12 -9.21
N ARG A 219 -9.56 11.05 -8.46
CA ARG A 219 -10.44 10.71 -7.32
C ARG A 219 -11.85 10.47 -7.83
N CYS A 220 -12.43 9.34 -7.43
CA CYS A 220 -13.72 8.86 -7.87
C CYS A 220 -14.60 8.54 -6.68
N PHE A 221 -15.91 8.70 -6.85
CA PHE A 221 -16.90 8.63 -5.77
C PHE A 221 -18.08 7.76 -6.18
N ARG A 222 -18.56 6.88 -5.29
CA ARG A 222 -19.74 6.03 -5.53
C ARG A 222 -20.59 5.93 -4.28
N ASP A 223 -21.88 6.23 -4.40
CA ASP A 223 -22.84 6.12 -3.30
C ASP A 223 -23.52 4.74 -3.28
N GLU A 224 -22.69 3.71 -3.09
CA GLU A 224 -23.11 2.31 -3.02
C GLU A 224 -22.80 1.69 -1.65
N ASP A 225 -23.45 0.56 -1.36
CA ASP A 225 -23.15 -0.22 -0.17
C ASP A 225 -21.67 -0.66 -0.16
N GLN A 226 -21.02 -0.41 0.98
CA GLN A 226 -19.63 -0.75 1.18
C GLN A 226 -19.43 -2.27 1.27
N ARG A 227 -18.27 -2.73 0.82
CA ARG A 227 -17.79 -4.11 0.95
C ARG A 227 -16.34 -4.07 1.42
N GLY A 228 -15.77 -5.22 1.80
CA GLY A 228 -14.41 -5.28 2.35
C GLY A 228 -13.33 -4.61 1.49
N ASP A 229 -13.55 -4.49 0.18
CA ASP A 229 -12.67 -3.87 -0.81
C ASP A 229 -13.27 -2.61 -1.49
N ARG A 230 -14.45 -2.15 -1.07
CA ARG A 230 -15.18 -1.04 -1.71
C ARG A 230 -15.36 0.12 -0.73
N GLN A 231 -14.70 1.24 -1.04
CA GLN A 231 -14.80 2.50 -0.31
C GLN A 231 -15.61 3.52 -1.12
N PRO A 232 -16.32 4.46 -0.47
CA PRO A 232 -17.13 5.46 -1.16
C PRO A 232 -16.27 6.46 -1.96
N GLU A 233 -15.02 6.68 -1.53
CA GLU A 233 -14.01 7.45 -2.25
C GLU A 233 -12.83 6.53 -2.57
N PHE A 234 -12.41 6.50 -3.84
CA PHE A 234 -11.29 5.71 -4.30
C PHE A 234 -10.48 6.45 -5.37
N THR A 235 -9.30 5.93 -5.71
CA THR A 235 -8.42 6.51 -6.72
C THR A 235 -8.31 5.54 -7.89
N GLN A 236 -8.46 6.06 -9.10
CA GLN A 236 -8.27 5.32 -10.34
C GLN A 236 -7.07 5.87 -11.11
N LEU A 237 -6.37 4.99 -11.82
CA LEU A 237 -5.64 5.38 -13.02
C LEU A 237 -6.65 5.36 -14.15
N ASP A 238 -7.02 6.53 -14.64
CA ASP A 238 -7.81 6.67 -15.85
C ASP A 238 -6.88 7.09 -17.00
N LEU A 239 -7.08 6.51 -18.18
CA LEU A 239 -6.32 6.81 -19.38
C LEU A 239 -7.20 6.65 -20.60
N GLU A 240 -6.87 7.39 -21.65
CA GLU A 240 -7.56 7.36 -22.93
C GLU A 240 -6.57 7.65 -24.07
N MET A 241 -6.78 7.00 -25.23
CA MET A 241 -5.94 7.14 -26.42
C MET A 241 -6.80 7.30 -27.67
N SER A 242 -6.39 8.17 -28.60
CA SER A 242 -7.00 8.32 -29.94
C SER A 242 -6.25 7.49 -30.98
N PHE A 243 -6.95 7.10 -32.06
CA PHE A 243 -6.38 6.39 -33.21
C PHE A 243 -5.67 5.08 -32.87
N VAL A 244 -6.23 4.32 -31.94
CA VAL A 244 -5.70 3.02 -31.48
C VAL A 244 -6.72 1.91 -31.67
N GLU A 245 -6.22 0.68 -31.76
CA GLU A 245 -7.03 -0.53 -31.66
C GLU A 245 -6.92 -1.13 -30.25
N ARG A 246 -7.74 -2.16 -29.99
CA ARG A 246 -7.75 -2.88 -28.71
C ARG A 246 -6.36 -3.36 -28.29
N GLU A 247 -5.56 -3.85 -29.24
CA GLU A 247 -4.25 -4.43 -28.97
C GLU A 247 -3.23 -3.39 -28.50
N ASP A 248 -3.29 -2.15 -28.99
CA ASP A 248 -2.39 -1.07 -28.57
C ASP A 248 -2.62 -0.72 -27.09
N VAL A 249 -3.89 -0.61 -26.68
CA VAL A 249 -4.28 -0.30 -25.30
C VAL A 249 -3.89 -1.45 -24.37
N MET A 250 -4.14 -2.70 -24.79
CA MET A 250 -3.73 -3.88 -24.03
C MET A 250 -2.21 -3.97 -23.86
N ALA A 251 -1.45 -3.73 -24.94
CA ALA A 251 0.01 -3.73 -24.90
C ALA A 251 0.57 -2.63 -23.98
N LEU A 252 -0.02 -1.43 -24.01
CA LEU A 252 0.35 -0.34 -23.10
C LEU A 252 0.16 -0.74 -21.64
N ALA A 253 -1.00 -1.31 -21.29
CA ALA A 253 -1.33 -1.72 -19.93
C ALA A 253 -0.47 -2.90 -19.47
N GLU A 254 -0.27 -3.91 -20.32
CA GLU A 254 0.60 -5.06 -20.04
C GLU A 254 2.04 -4.60 -19.78
N GLY A 255 2.57 -3.71 -20.63
CA GLY A 255 3.90 -3.13 -20.46
C GLY A 255 4.02 -2.35 -19.14
N LEU A 256 3.01 -1.54 -18.80
CA LEU A 256 2.97 -0.74 -17.57
C LEU A 256 3.13 -1.63 -16.35
N PHE A 257 2.31 -2.65 -16.21
CA PHE A 257 2.35 -3.50 -15.03
C PHE A 257 3.54 -4.47 -15.02
N THR A 258 4.01 -4.91 -16.20
CA THR A 258 5.21 -5.76 -16.33
C THR A 258 6.46 -5.01 -15.86
N GLU A 259 6.68 -3.79 -16.36
CA GLU A 259 7.81 -2.95 -15.95
C GLU A 259 7.67 -2.50 -14.48
N LEU A 260 6.44 -2.17 -14.03
CA LEU A 260 6.17 -1.78 -12.63
C LEU A 260 6.59 -2.87 -11.64
N VAL A 261 6.25 -4.13 -11.92
CA VAL A 261 6.62 -5.25 -11.02
C VAL A 261 8.14 -5.39 -10.94
N ALA A 262 8.83 -5.31 -12.08
CA ALA A 262 10.28 -5.41 -12.12
C ALA A 262 10.97 -4.25 -11.38
N GLU A 263 10.47 -3.02 -11.51
CA GLU A 263 11.11 -1.84 -10.91
C GLU A 263 10.73 -1.63 -9.44
N VAL A 264 9.43 -1.70 -9.12
CA VAL A 264 8.91 -1.28 -7.81
C VAL A 264 8.97 -2.41 -6.78
N VAL A 265 8.84 -3.66 -7.24
CA VAL A 265 8.81 -4.86 -6.38
C VAL A 265 9.62 -6.03 -7.00
N PRO A 266 10.93 -5.87 -7.25
CA PRO A 266 11.76 -6.87 -7.96
C PRO A 266 11.85 -8.25 -7.28
N HIS A 267 11.48 -8.33 -6.00
CA HIS A 267 11.40 -9.59 -5.25
C HIS A 267 10.11 -10.39 -5.53
N LYS A 268 9.18 -9.83 -6.31
CA LYS A 268 7.98 -10.51 -6.81
C LYS A 268 8.26 -10.99 -8.24
N ARG A 269 7.57 -12.06 -8.63
CA ARG A 269 7.65 -12.63 -9.97
C ARG A 269 6.32 -12.50 -10.68
N LEU A 270 6.36 -12.19 -11.97
CA LEU A 270 5.22 -12.34 -12.85
C LEU A 270 4.96 -13.83 -13.07
N LEU A 271 3.68 -14.19 -13.22
CA LEU A 271 3.31 -15.57 -13.54
C LEU A 271 3.72 -15.94 -14.97
N ALA A 272 3.53 -15.02 -15.91
CA ALA A 272 3.89 -15.17 -17.32
C ALA A 272 4.09 -13.79 -17.98
N SER A 273 4.90 -13.77 -19.04
CA SER A 273 5.08 -12.66 -19.97
C SER A 273 5.38 -13.25 -21.37
N PRO A 274 4.56 -12.99 -22.41
CA PRO A 274 3.37 -12.14 -22.41
C PRO A 274 2.25 -12.67 -21.50
N TRP A 275 1.31 -11.80 -21.13
CA TRP A 275 0.23 -12.15 -20.21
C TRP A 275 -0.75 -13.14 -20.87
N PRO A 276 -1.21 -14.19 -20.16
CA PRO A 276 -2.21 -15.11 -20.69
C PRO A 276 -3.51 -14.37 -21.00
N ARG A 277 -4.08 -14.65 -22.17
CA ARG A 277 -5.35 -14.06 -22.61
C ARG A 277 -6.41 -15.15 -22.63
N LEU A 278 -7.54 -14.86 -21.99
CA LEU A 278 -8.72 -15.70 -21.98
C LEU A 278 -9.87 -14.90 -22.53
N THR A 279 -10.65 -15.50 -23.42
CA THR A 279 -11.98 -15.00 -23.73
C THR A 279 -12.87 -15.12 -22.50
N TYR A 280 -13.94 -14.34 -22.45
CA TYR A 280 -14.95 -14.47 -21.40
C TYR A 280 -15.49 -15.90 -21.30
N GLU A 281 -15.75 -16.53 -22.44
CA GLU A 281 -16.24 -17.91 -22.51
C GLU A 281 -15.23 -18.89 -21.90
N GLU A 282 -13.95 -18.80 -22.26
CA GLU A 282 -12.90 -19.64 -21.67
C GLU A 282 -12.78 -19.45 -20.16
N ALA A 283 -12.85 -18.20 -19.67
CA ALA A 283 -12.78 -17.90 -18.25
C ALA A 283 -13.98 -18.53 -17.48
N MET A 284 -15.20 -18.37 -18.01
CA MET A 284 -16.40 -18.95 -17.43
C MET A 284 -16.44 -20.48 -17.52
N GLN A 285 -15.94 -21.05 -18.61
CA GLN A 285 -15.88 -22.50 -18.79
C GLN A 285 -14.85 -23.16 -17.87
N ARG A 286 -13.64 -22.60 -17.81
CA ARG A 286 -12.50 -23.20 -17.07
C ARG A 286 -12.44 -22.79 -15.60
N PHE A 287 -13.07 -21.69 -15.20
CA PHE A 287 -12.96 -21.17 -13.82
C PHE A 287 -14.28 -20.72 -13.21
N GLY A 288 -15.35 -20.60 -13.99
CA GLY A 288 -16.66 -20.16 -13.49
C GLY A 288 -16.73 -18.68 -13.08
N LYS A 289 -15.72 -17.89 -13.47
CA LYS A 289 -15.62 -16.46 -13.14
C LYS A 289 -14.80 -15.71 -14.18
N ASP A 290 -15.15 -14.45 -14.41
CA ASP A 290 -14.54 -13.53 -15.39
C ASP A 290 -13.22 -12.90 -14.92
N ASN A 291 -12.89 -13.00 -13.63
CA ASN A 291 -11.60 -12.62 -13.06
C ASN A 291 -10.93 -13.79 -12.30
N PRO A 292 -10.55 -14.86 -13.01
CA PRO A 292 -10.08 -16.10 -12.40
C PRO A 292 -8.71 -15.96 -11.74
N ASP A 293 -8.50 -16.69 -10.64
CA ASP A 293 -7.18 -16.89 -10.06
C ASP A 293 -6.49 -18.09 -10.71
N ILE A 294 -5.60 -17.81 -11.64
CA ILE A 294 -4.91 -18.82 -12.44
C ILE A 294 -3.63 -19.37 -11.78
N ARG A 295 -3.35 -19.02 -10.51
CA ARG A 295 -2.08 -19.40 -9.84
C ARG A 295 -2.00 -20.86 -9.42
N PHE A 296 -3.13 -21.54 -9.22
CA PHE A 296 -3.18 -22.87 -8.60
C PHE A 296 -3.83 -23.97 -9.46
N GLY A 297 -4.21 -23.68 -10.71
CA GLY A 297 -4.52 -24.70 -11.73
C GLY A 297 -5.76 -25.58 -11.52
N LEU A 298 -6.61 -25.31 -10.51
CA LEU A 298 -7.86 -26.05 -10.26
C LEU A 298 -8.96 -25.62 -11.24
N GLU A 299 -8.75 -25.94 -12.51
CA GLU A 299 -9.71 -25.65 -13.57
C GLU A 299 -10.93 -26.59 -13.52
N LEU A 300 -12.09 -26.04 -13.84
CA LEU A 300 -13.30 -26.78 -14.16
C LEU A 300 -13.09 -27.58 -15.45
N LYS A 301 -13.54 -28.83 -15.43
CA LYS A 301 -13.65 -29.74 -16.56
C LYS A 301 -15.11 -30.07 -16.78
N ASP A 302 -15.54 -29.87 -18.03
CA ASP A 302 -16.86 -30.27 -18.45
C ASP A 302 -16.91 -31.79 -18.58
N ILE A 303 -17.90 -32.40 -17.92
CA ILE A 303 -18.17 -33.84 -17.91
C ILE A 303 -19.65 -34.11 -18.25
N THR A 304 -20.29 -33.15 -18.93
CA THR A 304 -21.72 -33.22 -19.30
C THR A 304 -22.02 -34.43 -20.17
N ASP A 305 -21.07 -34.83 -21.03
CA ASP A 305 -21.14 -36.04 -21.85
C ASP A 305 -21.20 -37.32 -21.00
N LEU A 306 -20.45 -37.39 -19.90
CA LEU A 306 -20.46 -38.51 -18.96
C LEU A 306 -21.68 -38.50 -18.04
N ALA A 307 -22.29 -37.33 -17.83
CA ALA A 307 -23.46 -37.14 -16.99
C ALA A 307 -24.76 -37.66 -17.65
N GLN A 308 -24.82 -37.69 -18.98
CA GLN A 308 -25.99 -38.14 -19.70
C GLN A 308 -26.15 -39.67 -19.60
N GLY A 309 -27.28 -40.13 -19.05
CA GLY A 309 -27.57 -41.56 -18.91
C GLY A 309 -26.73 -42.28 -17.83
N CYS A 310 -26.11 -41.52 -16.91
CA CYS A 310 -25.29 -42.10 -15.83
C CYS A 310 -26.13 -42.74 -14.70
N GLY A 311 -27.46 -42.63 -14.74
CA GLY A 311 -28.38 -43.16 -13.72
C GLY A 311 -28.51 -42.28 -12.48
N PHE A 312 -27.70 -41.22 -12.34
CA PHE A 312 -27.81 -40.26 -11.25
C PHE A 312 -28.72 -39.09 -11.64
N LYS A 313 -29.95 -39.09 -11.11
CA LYS A 313 -31.03 -38.19 -11.52
C LYS A 313 -30.69 -36.69 -11.47
N VAL A 314 -29.83 -36.25 -10.54
CA VAL A 314 -29.44 -34.83 -10.43
C VAL A 314 -28.66 -34.37 -11.66
N PHE A 315 -27.75 -35.22 -12.15
CA PHE A 315 -26.96 -34.94 -13.34
C PHE A 315 -27.84 -35.00 -14.59
N GLU A 316 -28.63 -36.06 -14.74
CA GLU A 316 -29.52 -36.22 -15.89
C GLU A 316 -30.53 -35.08 -16.02
N ALA A 317 -31.11 -34.63 -14.90
CA ALA A 317 -32.04 -33.50 -14.89
C ALA A 317 -31.36 -32.17 -15.29
N ALA A 318 -30.12 -31.94 -14.84
CA ALA A 318 -29.36 -30.76 -15.23
C ALA A 318 -29.07 -30.72 -16.73
N VAL A 319 -28.66 -31.86 -17.31
CA VAL A 319 -28.42 -31.98 -18.76
C VAL A 319 -29.72 -31.85 -19.56
N ALA A 320 -30.81 -32.49 -19.13
CA ALA A 320 -32.11 -32.42 -19.80
C ALA A 320 -32.70 -31.00 -19.84
N ALA A 321 -32.36 -30.15 -18.86
CA ALA A 321 -32.73 -28.74 -18.83
C ALA A 321 -31.81 -27.83 -19.68
N GLY A 322 -30.85 -28.39 -20.41
CA GLY A 322 -29.85 -27.64 -21.18
C GLY A 322 -28.71 -27.04 -20.35
N GLY A 323 -28.53 -27.52 -19.12
CA GLY A 323 -27.43 -27.13 -18.23
C GLY A 323 -26.15 -27.94 -18.46
N HIS A 324 -25.12 -27.64 -17.66
CA HIS A 324 -23.81 -28.29 -17.72
C HIS A 324 -23.49 -29.01 -16.40
N VAL A 325 -22.76 -30.12 -16.49
CA VAL A 325 -22.14 -30.79 -15.33
C VAL A 325 -20.63 -30.61 -15.43
N ARG A 326 -20.04 -29.93 -14.44
CA ARG A 326 -18.61 -29.63 -14.40
C ARG A 326 -18.00 -30.11 -13.08
N SER A 327 -16.74 -30.52 -13.13
CA SER A 327 -15.98 -31.00 -11.98
C SER A 327 -14.58 -30.38 -11.96
N PHE A 328 -13.88 -30.43 -10.83
CA PHE A 328 -12.46 -30.12 -10.74
C PHE A 328 -11.77 -31.18 -9.88
N ASN A 329 -10.48 -31.39 -10.10
CA ASN A 329 -9.71 -32.41 -9.39
C ASN A 329 -8.89 -31.78 -8.26
N ALA A 330 -9.33 -31.98 -7.02
CA ALA A 330 -8.57 -31.63 -5.82
C ALA A 330 -7.56 -32.74 -5.47
N LYS A 331 -6.44 -32.78 -6.22
CA LYS A 331 -5.41 -33.82 -6.06
C LYS A 331 -4.93 -33.94 -4.61
N GLY A 332 -4.89 -35.17 -4.10
CA GLY A 332 -4.41 -35.48 -2.75
C GLY A 332 -5.40 -35.22 -1.62
N LEU A 333 -6.65 -34.87 -1.94
CA LEU A 333 -7.74 -34.71 -0.96
C LEU A 333 -8.80 -35.83 -1.04
N GLY A 334 -8.54 -36.89 -1.79
CA GLY A 334 -9.33 -38.13 -1.76
C GLY A 334 -8.72 -39.13 -0.78
N ASP A 335 -9.56 -39.96 -0.19
CA ASP A 335 -9.16 -41.09 0.67
C ASP A 335 -8.37 -42.17 -0.07
#